data_AF-A0A956IH28-F1
#
_entry.id   AF-A0A956IH28-F1
#
_cell.length_a   1.000
_cell.length_b   1.000
_cell.length_c   1.000
_cell.angle_alpha   90.00
_cell.angle_beta   90.00
_cell.angle_gamma   90.00
#
_symmetry.space_group_name_H-M   'P 1'
#
loop_
_entity.id
_entity.type
_entity.pdbx_description
1 polymer ?
#
loop_
_entity_poly.entity_id
_entity_poly.type
_entity_poly.pdbx_seq_one_letter_code
_entity_poly.pdbx_strand_id
1 'polypeptide(L)'
;MGATGVVAVGGAGAWHHRRQRTCPQCAIRMEMIPDEEDDVKLDAGQRTEEAIGSVDYQLFFCRQCGFNRVIENGKWFSGYSRCGGCGYKTSRTTSTTISAATTTSTGLEEVSTSCEHCGASSTHTRVIPMISPPSDNSSSSSSSFGGGSDSFGGGSSGGGGAGSSW
;
A
#
# COMPACT_ATOMS: atom_id res chain seq x y z
N MET A 1 -8.02 -36.85 22.93
CA MET A 1 -8.74 -36.22 21.81
C MET A 1 -8.33 -34.75 21.77
N GLY A 2 -7.26 -34.42 21.05
CA GLY A 2 -6.79 -33.04 20.92
C GLY A 2 -7.13 -32.55 19.52
N ALA A 3 -8.07 -31.63 19.39
CA ALA A 3 -8.42 -31.00 18.13
C ALA A 3 -7.35 -29.97 17.78
N THR A 4 -6.52 -30.28 16.78
CA THR A 4 -5.65 -29.30 16.13
C THR A 4 -6.52 -28.41 15.23
N GLY A 5 -6.82 -27.21 15.70
CA GLY A 5 -7.46 -26.18 14.90
C GLY A 5 -6.50 -25.67 13.83
N VAL A 6 -6.71 -26.08 12.58
CA VAL A 6 -6.06 -25.46 11.42
C VAL A 6 -6.78 -24.16 11.11
N VAL A 7 -6.14 -23.02 11.41
CA VAL A 7 -6.63 -21.70 10.99
C VAL A 7 -6.34 -21.57 9.49
N ALA A 8 -7.37 -21.76 8.66
CA ALA A 8 -7.30 -21.57 7.22
C ALA A 8 -7.32 -20.07 6.87
N VAL A 9 -6.19 -19.39 7.04
CA VAL A 9 -6.05 -17.95 6.75
C VAL A 9 -6.12 -17.64 5.23
N GLY A 10 -5.98 -18.63 4.35
CA GLY A 10 -5.94 -18.42 2.89
C GLY A 10 -7.28 -18.41 2.13
N GLY A 11 -8.40 -18.78 2.77
CA GLY A 11 -9.67 -19.03 2.06
C GLY A 11 -10.43 -17.76 1.63
N ALA A 12 -10.39 -16.72 2.46
CA ALA A 12 -11.23 -15.53 2.29
C ALA A 12 -10.83 -14.67 1.08
N GLY A 13 -9.53 -14.44 0.88
CA GLY A 13 -9.03 -13.64 -0.25
C GLY A 13 -9.27 -14.34 -1.60
N ALA A 14 -8.96 -15.63 -1.68
CA ALA A 14 -9.22 -16.43 -2.87
C ALA A 14 -10.72 -16.51 -3.21
N TRP A 15 -11.58 -16.64 -2.20
CA TRP A 15 -13.03 -16.59 -2.38
C TRP A 15 -13.50 -15.22 -2.88
N HIS A 16 -12.95 -14.13 -2.33
CA HIS A 16 -13.31 -12.77 -2.75
C HIS A 16 -12.94 -12.51 -4.22
N HIS A 17 -11.71 -12.83 -4.62
CA HIS A 17 -11.26 -12.68 -6.01
C HIS A 17 -12.08 -13.54 -6.99
N ARG A 18 -12.41 -14.78 -6.61
CA ARG A 18 -13.26 -15.65 -7.44
C ARG A 18 -14.66 -15.04 -7.61
N ARG A 19 -15.28 -14.59 -6.52
CA ARG A 19 -16.61 -13.98 -6.54
C ARG A 19 -16.66 -12.70 -7.37
N GLN A 20 -15.59 -11.90 -7.35
CA GLN A 20 -15.49 -10.69 -8.17
C GLN A 20 -15.47 -11.01 -9.68
N ARG A 21 -14.90 -12.15 -10.09
CA ARG A 21 -14.81 -12.59 -11.49
C ARG A 21 -15.94 -13.53 -11.94
N THR A 22 -16.90 -13.81 -11.07
CA THR A 22 -18.09 -14.61 -11.38
C THR A 22 -19.33 -13.72 -11.51
N CYS A 23 -20.11 -13.95 -12.56
CA CYS A 23 -21.35 -13.24 -12.82
C CYS A 23 -22.38 -13.53 -11.70
N PRO A 24 -22.96 -12.50 -11.05
CA PRO A 24 -23.95 -12.70 -10.00
C PRO A 24 -25.30 -13.23 -10.52
N GLN A 25 -25.56 -13.14 -11.83
CA GLN A 25 -26.83 -13.56 -12.45
C GLN A 25 -26.76 -15.01 -12.95
N CYS A 26 -25.68 -15.37 -13.63
CA CYS A 26 -25.55 -16.67 -14.31
C CYS A 26 -24.60 -17.64 -13.60
N ALA A 27 -23.89 -17.19 -12.55
CA ALA A 27 -22.86 -17.95 -11.85
C ALA A 27 -21.70 -18.46 -12.73
N ILE A 28 -21.55 -17.94 -13.95
CA ILE A 28 -20.44 -18.24 -14.86
C ILE A 28 -19.27 -17.27 -14.67
N ARG A 29 -18.06 -17.71 -15.05
CA ARG A 29 -16.88 -16.83 -15.08
C ARG A 29 -17.04 -15.78 -16.18
N MET A 30 -16.77 -14.53 -15.83
CA MET A 30 -16.78 -13.41 -16.77
C MET A 30 -15.44 -13.33 -17.53
N GLU A 31 -15.50 -12.76 -18.72
CA GLU A 31 -14.34 -12.47 -19.57
C GLU A 31 -13.84 -11.06 -19.25
N MET A 32 -12.52 -10.88 -19.18
CA MET A 32 -11.91 -9.57 -19.01
C MET A 32 -11.85 -8.91 -20.40
N ILE A 33 -12.31 -7.66 -20.49
CA ILE A 33 -12.18 -6.86 -21.70
C ILE A 33 -10.74 -6.30 -21.72
N PRO A 34 -10.05 -6.31 -22.88
CA PRO A 34 -8.72 -5.73 -22.97
C PRO A 34 -8.75 -4.21 -22.78
N ASP A 35 -7.70 -3.68 -22.16
CA ASP A 35 -7.57 -2.27 -21.73
C ASP A 35 -7.87 -1.26 -22.86
N GLU A 36 -7.56 -1.60 -24.12
CA GLU A 36 -7.81 -0.75 -25.29
C GLU A 36 -9.31 -0.48 -25.55
N GLU A 37 -10.19 -1.40 -25.15
CA GLU A 37 -11.64 -1.28 -25.33
C GLU A 37 -12.34 -0.66 -24.09
N ASP A 38 -11.68 -0.68 -22.93
CA ASP A 38 -12.20 -0.17 -21.66
C ASP A 38 -12.13 1.34 -21.55
N ASP A 39 -11.19 1.96 -22.27
CA ASP A 39 -10.93 3.40 -22.28
C ASP A 39 -12.15 4.24 -22.73
N VAL A 40 -13.05 3.64 -23.51
CA VAL A 40 -14.35 4.22 -23.94
C VAL A 40 -15.40 4.19 -22.82
N LYS A 41 -15.23 3.30 -21.84
CA LYS A 41 -16.17 3.07 -20.73
C LYS A 41 -15.74 3.77 -19.45
N LEU A 42 -14.47 4.11 -19.31
CA LEU A 42 -13.94 4.85 -18.17
C LEU A 42 -14.22 6.35 -18.29
N ASP A 43 -14.51 6.98 -17.16
CA ASP A 43 -14.62 8.44 -17.12
C ASP A 43 -13.23 9.11 -17.16
N ALA A 44 -13.20 10.42 -17.39
CA ALA A 44 -11.94 11.15 -17.56
C ALA A 44 -10.99 11.04 -16.35
N GLY A 45 -11.51 10.95 -15.13
CA GLY A 45 -10.73 10.79 -13.90
C GLY A 45 -10.13 9.39 -13.80
N GLN A 46 -10.91 8.36 -14.07
CA GLN A 46 -10.44 6.97 -14.10
C GLN A 46 -9.33 6.75 -15.13
N ARG A 47 -9.49 7.31 -16.33
CA ARG A 47 -8.44 7.29 -17.37
C ARG A 47 -7.16 7.99 -16.92
N THR A 48 -7.30 9.09 -16.16
CA THR A 48 -6.15 9.78 -15.57
C THR A 48 -5.47 8.89 -14.52
N GLU A 49 -6.25 8.21 -13.68
CA GLU A 49 -5.73 7.31 -12.66
C GLU A 49 -4.95 6.13 -13.25
N GLU A 50 -5.40 5.58 -14.38
CA GLU A 50 -4.67 4.53 -15.13
C GLU A 50 -3.40 5.09 -15.77
N ALA A 51 -3.50 6.24 -16.45
CA ALA A 51 -2.37 6.87 -17.13
C ALA A 51 -1.20 7.17 -16.18
N ILE A 52 -1.48 7.59 -14.94
CA ILE A 52 -0.46 7.83 -13.91
C ILE A 52 -0.11 6.59 -13.08
N GLY A 53 -0.80 5.45 -13.33
CA GLY A 53 -0.58 4.19 -12.63
C GLY A 53 -0.99 4.21 -11.16
N SER A 54 -1.96 5.02 -10.76
CA SER A 54 -2.45 5.11 -9.37
C SER A 54 -3.48 4.02 -9.02
N VAL A 55 -4.25 3.60 -10.02
CA VAL A 55 -5.33 2.61 -9.99
C VAL A 55 -5.32 1.89 -11.33
N ASP A 56 -5.53 0.57 -11.33
CA ASP A 56 -5.82 -0.20 -12.55
C ASP A 56 -7.30 -0.61 -12.53
N TYR A 57 -8.06 -0.23 -13.57
CA TYR A 57 -9.43 -0.67 -13.73
C TYR A 57 -9.46 -1.94 -14.57
N GLN A 58 -10.28 -2.92 -14.17
CA GLN A 58 -10.49 -4.14 -14.97
C GLN A 58 -11.98 -4.29 -15.23
N LEU A 59 -12.39 -4.27 -16.50
CA LEU A 59 -13.77 -4.52 -16.88
C LEU A 59 -13.99 -6.00 -17.16
N PHE A 60 -15.03 -6.55 -16.54
CA PHE A 60 -15.45 -7.93 -16.73
C PHE A 60 -16.84 -7.95 -17.37
N PHE A 61 -17.00 -8.76 -18.41
CA PHE A 61 -18.25 -8.93 -19.16
C PHE A 61 -18.74 -10.38 -19.15
N CYS A 62 -20.04 -10.56 -18.96
CA CYS A 62 -20.72 -11.84 -19.00
C CYS A 62 -21.37 -12.05 -20.38
N ARG A 63 -20.81 -12.95 -21.18
CA ARG A 63 -21.35 -13.26 -22.53
C ARG A 63 -22.76 -13.86 -22.55
N GLN A 64 -23.24 -14.45 -21.45
CA GLN A 64 -24.57 -15.08 -21.43
C GLN A 64 -25.72 -14.12 -21.18
N CYS A 65 -25.52 -13.08 -20.36
CA CYS A 65 -26.61 -12.18 -19.95
C CYS A 65 -26.30 -10.70 -20.13
N GLY A 66 -25.09 -10.35 -20.62
CA GLY A 66 -24.68 -8.97 -20.84
C GLY A 66 -24.29 -8.19 -19.59
N PHE A 67 -24.26 -8.83 -18.41
CA PHE A 67 -23.82 -8.18 -17.18
C PHE A 67 -22.36 -7.73 -17.29
N ASN A 68 -22.05 -6.51 -16.85
CA ASN A 68 -20.69 -5.98 -16.76
C ASN A 68 -20.35 -5.57 -15.32
N ARG A 69 -19.05 -5.56 -15.00
CA ARG A 69 -18.52 -5.11 -13.71
C ARG A 69 -17.15 -4.47 -13.90
N VAL A 70 -16.96 -3.32 -13.29
CA VAL A 70 -15.66 -2.66 -13.14
C VAL A 70 -15.05 -3.10 -11.80
N ILE A 71 -13.77 -3.48 -11.79
CA ILE A 71 -12.99 -3.71 -10.57
C ILE A 71 -11.90 -2.64 -10.47
N GLU A 72 -11.94 -1.85 -9.39
CA GLU A 72 -10.91 -0.87 -9.05
C GLU A 72 -9.77 -1.55 -8.27
N ASN A 73 -8.55 -1.53 -8.82
CA ASN A 73 -7.36 -2.06 -8.14
C ASN A 73 -6.38 -0.92 -7.83
N GLY A 74 -6.53 -0.31 -6.65
CA GLY A 74 -5.64 0.77 -6.21
C GLY A 74 -4.24 0.27 -5.84
N LYS A 75 -3.18 0.86 -6.42
CA LYS A 75 -1.79 0.54 -6.08
C LYS A 75 -1.37 1.22 -4.78
N TRP A 76 -1.04 0.44 -3.76
CA TRP A 76 -0.67 0.94 -2.42
C TRP A 76 0.55 1.87 -2.42
N PHE A 77 1.54 1.60 -3.27
CA PHE A 77 2.80 2.37 -3.34
C PHE A 77 2.91 3.21 -4.63
N SER A 78 1.80 3.72 -5.14
CA SER A 78 1.80 4.55 -6.35
C SER A 78 2.35 5.97 -6.13
N GLY A 79 2.50 6.41 -4.88
CA GLY A 79 2.87 7.80 -4.57
C GLY A 79 1.74 8.82 -4.81
N TYR A 80 0.55 8.36 -5.21
CA TYR A 80 -0.64 9.17 -5.40
C TYR A 80 -1.69 8.92 -4.30
N SER A 81 -2.45 9.96 -4.00
CA SER A 81 -3.50 10.00 -2.99
C SER A 81 -4.80 10.54 -3.58
N ARG A 82 -5.92 10.33 -2.88
CA ARG A 82 -7.22 10.87 -3.30
C ARG A 82 -7.23 12.39 -3.19
N CYS A 83 -7.59 13.06 -4.27
CA CYS A 83 -7.76 14.50 -4.33
C CYS A 83 -9.04 14.91 -3.57
N GLY A 84 -8.95 15.92 -2.70
CA GLY A 84 -10.12 16.47 -2.00
C GLY A 84 -11.10 17.24 -2.90
N GLY A 85 -10.67 17.64 -4.11
CA GLY A 85 -11.50 18.40 -5.05
C GLY A 85 -12.33 17.51 -5.99
N CYS A 86 -11.70 16.52 -6.63
CA CYS A 86 -12.35 15.64 -7.60
C CYS A 86 -12.56 14.19 -7.12
N GLY A 87 -11.98 13.78 -5.99
CA GLY A 87 -12.15 12.43 -5.42
C GLY A 87 -11.25 11.34 -6.00
N TYR A 88 -10.72 11.53 -7.22
CA TYR A 88 -9.80 10.59 -7.87
C TYR A 88 -8.42 10.54 -7.20
N LYS A 89 -7.74 9.41 -7.27
CA LYS A 89 -6.41 9.13 -6.72
C LYS A 89 -5.29 9.70 -7.60
N THR A 90 -5.38 10.97 -7.90
CA THR A 90 -4.50 11.69 -8.83
C THR A 90 -3.68 12.78 -8.15
N SER A 91 -3.70 12.83 -6.82
CA SER A 91 -3.00 13.84 -6.03
C SER A 91 -1.60 13.38 -5.63
N ARG A 92 -0.57 14.09 -6.09
CA ARG A 92 0.85 13.85 -5.78
C ARG A 92 1.35 14.88 -4.78
N THR A 93 2.13 14.43 -3.81
CA THR A 93 2.78 15.30 -2.82
C THR A 93 4.29 15.26 -3.00
N THR A 94 4.91 16.44 -3.06
CA THR A 94 6.35 16.64 -3.14
C THR A 94 6.77 17.58 -2.02
N SER A 95 7.93 17.33 -1.40
CA SER A 95 8.51 18.28 -0.45
C SER A 95 9.88 18.79 -0.91
N THR A 96 10.13 20.06 -0.61
CA THR A 96 11.39 20.75 -0.92
C THR A 96 11.91 21.39 0.35
N THR A 97 13.12 21.04 0.77
CA THR A 97 13.75 21.64 1.95
C THR A 97 14.13 23.08 1.65
N ILE A 98 13.54 24.03 2.38
CA ILE A 98 13.89 25.46 2.33
C ILE A 98 15.11 25.72 3.22
N SER A 99 15.11 25.18 4.44
CA SER A 99 16.24 25.25 5.37
C SER A 99 16.49 23.88 6.00
N ALA A 100 17.74 23.43 5.98
CA ALA A 100 18.12 22.16 6.57
C ALA A 100 18.03 22.23 8.10
N ALA A 101 17.54 21.17 8.72
CA ALA A 101 17.62 21.00 10.16
C ALA A 101 19.08 20.73 10.58
N THR A 102 19.46 21.24 11.74
CA THR A 102 20.75 20.95 12.37
C THR A 102 20.52 20.36 13.77
N THR A 103 21.60 20.06 14.50
CA THR A 103 21.51 19.63 15.90
C THR A 103 21.08 20.75 16.85
N THR A 104 21.17 22.01 16.42
CA THR A 104 20.86 23.19 17.23
C THR A 104 19.71 24.03 16.69
N SER A 105 19.25 23.77 15.47
CA SER A 105 18.17 24.52 14.81
C SER A 105 17.22 23.60 14.06
N THR A 106 15.92 23.89 14.12
CA THR A 106 14.93 23.23 13.27
C THR A 106 15.16 23.58 11.80
N GLY A 107 14.75 22.68 10.92
CA GLY A 107 14.66 22.96 9.49
C GLY A 107 13.25 23.37 9.09
N LEU A 108 13.09 23.72 7.82
CA LEU A 108 11.82 24.08 7.23
C LEU A 108 11.76 23.48 5.83
N GLU A 109 10.69 22.76 5.52
CA GLU A 109 10.38 22.31 4.16
C GLU A 109 9.06 22.90 3.68
N GLU A 110 8.98 23.11 2.38
CA GLU A 110 7.75 23.38 1.69
C GLU A 110 7.17 22.07 1.16
N VAL A 111 5.93 21.78 1.51
CA VAL A 111 5.18 20.62 1.02
C VAL A 111 4.15 21.13 0.03
N SER A 112 4.30 20.70 -1.22
CA SER A 112 3.40 21.01 -2.32
C SER A 112 2.63 19.76 -2.73
N THR A 113 1.31 19.88 -2.81
CA THR A 113 0.40 18.84 -3.26
C THR A 113 -0.32 19.32 -4.52
N SER A 114 -0.29 18.53 -5.59
CA SER A 114 -0.92 18.85 -6.87
C SER A 114 -1.74 17.66 -7.39
N CYS A 115 -2.90 17.95 -7.98
CA CYS A 115 -3.76 16.96 -8.63
C CYS A 115 -3.55 16.97 -10.15
N GLU A 116 -3.17 15.83 -10.71
CA GLU A 116 -2.93 15.68 -12.16
C GLU A 116 -4.24 15.67 -12.98
N HIS A 117 -5.40 15.49 -12.34
CA HIS A 117 -6.69 15.47 -13.03
C HIS A 117 -7.39 16.85 -13.08
N CYS A 118 -7.67 17.44 -11.90
CA CYS A 118 -8.42 18.70 -11.82
C CYS A 118 -7.54 19.95 -11.65
N GLY A 119 -6.22 19.79 -11.51
CA GLY A 119 -5.27 20.89 -11.34
C GLY A 119 -5.31 21.56 -9.96
N ALA A 120 -6.11 21.06 -9.01
CA ALA A 120 -6.10 21.58 -7.65
C ALA A 120 -4.70 21.43 -7.03
N SER A 121 -4.18 22.52 -6.47
CA SER A 121 -2.89 22.57 -5.80
C SER A 121 -2.99 23.24 -4.45
N SER A 122 -2.14 22.81 -3.52
CA SER A 122 -2.01 23.40 -2.19
C SER A 122 -0.56 23.30 -1.74
N THR A 123 -0.08 24.37 -1.11
CA THR A 123 1.28 24.47 -0.62
C THR A 123 1.25 24.91 0.83
N HIS A 124 2.02 24.25 1.67
CA HIS A 124 2.20 24.65 3.06
C HIS A 124 3.63 24.35 3.52
N THR A 125 4.08 25.08 4.53
CA THR A 125 5.38 24.85 5.14
C THR A 125 5.25 23.90 6.33
N ARG A 126 6.19 22.98 6.48
CA ARG A 126 6.31 22.09 7.62
C ARG A 126 7.67 22.28 8.29
N VAL A 127 7.66 22.31 9.62
CA VAL A 127 8.90 22.37 10.41
C VAL A 127 9.53 20.98 10.43
N ILE A 128 10.82 20.91 10.09
CA ILE A 128 11.63 19.71 10.20
C ILE A 128 12.24 19.71 11.62
N PRO A 129 12.04 18.65 12.42
CA PRO A 129 12.62 18.57 13.76
C PRO A 129 14.15 18.59 13.71
N MET A 130 14.77 19.05 14.79
CA MET A 130 16.23 19.06 14.95
C MET A 130 16.80 17.65 14.82
N ILE A 131 18.01 17.54 14.29
CA ILE A 131 18.72 16.27 14.17
C ILE A 131 19.19 15.86 15.57
N SER A 132 18.81 14.67 16.03
CA SER A 132 19.33 14.13 17.28
C SER A 132 20.85 13.94 17.17
N PRO A 133 21.65 14.37 18.18
CA PRO A 133 23.06 14.04 18.20
C PRO A 133 23.24 12.51 18.22
N PRO A 134 24.33 11.98 17.66
CA PRO A 134 24.63 10.56 17.74
C PRO A 134 24.62 10.14 19.22
N SER A 135 23.79 9.15 19.55
CA SER A 135 23.84 8.53 20.87
C SER A 135 25.16 7.80 21.01
N ASP A 136 26.05 8.28 21.88
CA ASP A 136 27.19 7.49 22.34
C ASP A 136 26.65 6.27 23.07
N ASN A 137 26.56 5.13 22.39
CA ASN A 137 26.42 3.84 23.06
C ASN A 137 27.76 3.51 23.72
N SER A 138 28.05 4.22 24.81
CA SER A 138 29.11 3.87 25.73
C SER A 138 28.63 2.70 26.58
N SER A 139 28.99 1.51 26.10
CA SER A 139 29.04 0.27 26.86
C SER A 139 29.71 0.54 28.21
N SER A 140 28.91 0.70 29.27
CA SER A 140 29.41 0.82 30.64
C SER A 140 29.03 -0.46 31.38
N SER A 141 29.97 -1.39 31.33
CA SER A 141 30.09 -2.51 32.23
C SER A 141 30.24 -1.99 33.66
N SER A 142 29.25 -2.27 34.52
CA SER A 142 29.44 -2.27 35.97
C SER A 142 28.60 -3.38 36.61
N SER A 143 29.32 -4.21 37.34
CA SER A 143 28.97 -5.50 37.92
C SER A 143 28.21 -5.43 39.25
N SER A 144 27.39 -6.48 39.46
CA SER A 144 26.90 -7.06 40.73
C SER A 144 25.67 -6.35 41.36
N PHE A 145 24.63 -7.01 41.91
CA PHE A 145 24.53 -8.26 42.69
C PHE A 145 23.06 -8.79 42.73
N GLY A 146 22.89 -10.13 42.81
CA GLY A 146 21.68 -10.86 43.29
C GLY A 146 20.54 -10.98 42.27
N GLY A 147 19.93 -12.13 41.98
CA GLY A 147 19.81 -13.42 42.65
C GLY A 147 18.35 -13.88 42.42
N GLY A 148 18.13 -14.97 41.70
CA GLY A 148 16.78 -15.49 41.45
C GLY A 148 16.72 -16.41 40.23
N SER A 149 16.72 -17.70 40.50
CA SER A 149 16.33 -18.77 39.57
C SER A 149 14.96 -18.50 38.94
N ASP A 150 14.74 -18.92 37.70
CA ASP A 150 13.64 -19.83 37.32
C ASP A 150 13.74 -20.22 35.83
N SER A 151 13.50 -21.50 35.60
CA SER A 151 13.84 -22.29 34.43
C SER A 151 12.78 -22.28 33.33
N PHE A 152 13.09 -21.89 32.09
CA PHE A 152 12.50 -22.39 30.82
C PHE A 152 13.49 -21.99 29.69
N GLY A 153 14.19 -22.85 28.95
CA GLY A 153 13.82 -24.15 28.40
C GLY A 153 13.35 -23.95 26.96
N GLY A 154 14.25 -24.05 25.97
CA GLY A 154 13.85 -24.24 24.57
C GLY A 154 14.73 -23.56 23.52
N GLY A 155 15.78 -24.26 23.08
CA GLY A 155 16.46 -23.97 21.82
C GLY A 155 15.86 -24.75 20.65
N SER A 156 16.08 -24.26 19.42
CA SER A 156 16.27 -24.97 18.13
C SER A 156 16.34 -23.89 17.03
N SER A 157 17.45 -23.71 16.31
CA SER A 157 17.98 -24.54 15.20
C SER A 157 17.23 -24.38 13.87
N GLY A 158 17.94 -23.91 12.82
CA GLY A 158 17.93 -24.58 11.51
C GLY A 158 17.40 -23.83 10.27
N GLY A 159 18.22 -23.86 9.19
CA GLY A 159 17.81 -23.85 7.77
C GLY A 159 17.73 -22.46 7.11
N GLY A 160 18.44 -22.12 6.03
CA GLY A 160 18.48 -22.79 4.71
C GLY A 160 17.31 -22.22 3.87
N GLY A 161 17.45 -21.46 2.79
CA GLY A 161 18.20 -21.70 1.56
C GLY A 161 17.20 -21.67 0.38
N ALA A 162 17.66 -21.23 -0.79
CA ALA A 162 17.01 -21.27 -2.12
C ALA A 162 15.96 -20.19 -2.46
N GLY A 163 16.45 -19.09 -3.04
CA GLY A 163 15.73 -18.41 -4.12
C GLY A 163 16.04 -19.12 -5.43
N SER A 164 15.00 -19.49 -6.19
CA SER A 164 15.12 -19.91 -7.58
C SER A 164 14.16 -19.09 -8.44
N SER A 165 14.77 -18.43 -9.42
CA SER A 165 14.21 -17.77 -10.58
C SER A 165 13.82 -18.77 -11.66
N TRP A 166 12.63 -18.59 -12.24
CA TRP A 166 12.10 -18.96 -13.58
C TRP A 166 10.65 -19.44 -13.50
#